data_AF-A0A1G0HWM7-F1
#
_entry.id   AF-A0A1G0HWM7-F1
#
_cell.length_a   1.000
_cell.length_b   1.000
_cell.length_c   1.000
_cell.angle_alpha   90.00
_cell.angle_beta   90.00
_cell.angle_gamma   90.00
#
_symmetry.space_group_name_H-M   'P 1'
#
loop_
_entity.id
_entity.type
_entity.pdbx_description
1 polymer ?
#
loop_
_entity_poly.entity_id
_entity_poly.type
_entity_poly.pdbx_seq_one_letter_code
_entity_poly.pdbx_strand_id
1 'polypeptide(L)'
;MSAELPAYEISGYHYEWRAEVDSDWSLAAERIAGKRCRYTVGPGNRICGAEPVAALNRGMTRDGLGRVPSWWAYCGEHLYGRRIHNGVIEGPVQVPDEAVQP
;
A
#
# COMPACT_ATOMS: atom_id res chain seq x y z
N MET A 1 17.19 -16.55 -8.04
CA MET A 1 17.82 -16.04 -6.80
C MET A 1 16.86 -15.02 -6.22
N SER A 2 16.00 -15.42 -5.28
CA SER A 2 15.08 -14.50 -4.62
C SER A 2 15.86 -13.80 -3.52
N ALA A 3 15.92 -12.47 -3.56
CA ALA A 3 16.50 -11.70 -2.48
C ALA A 3 15.61 -11.88 -1.24
N GLU A 4 16.14 -12.52 -0.20
CA GLU A 4 15.51 -12.55 1.11
C GLU A 4 15.45 -11.10 1.63
N LEU A 5 14.23 -10.63 1.91
CA LEU A 5 13.98 -9.26 2.34
C LEU A 5 14.34 -9.10 3.82
N PRO A 6 14.83 -7.92 4.24
CA PRO A 6 15.22 -7.70 5.62
C PRO A 6 13.99 -7.75 6.55
N ALA A 7 13.94 -8.75 7.41
CA ALA A 7 13.14 -8.68 8.63
C ALA A 7 13.79 -7.64 9.56
N TYR A 8 12.97 -6.80 10.19
CA TYR A 8 13.43 -5.92 11.25
C TYR A 8 12.87 -6.44 12.56
N GLU A 9 13.77 -6.80 13.46
CA GLU A 9 13.43 -7.31 14.78
C GLU A 9 13.40 -6.14 15.78
N ILE A 10 12.27 -5.98 16.45
CA ILE A 10 12.14 -5.11 17.61
C ILE A 10 11.87 -6.07 18.77
N SER A 11 12.85 -6.24 19.67
CA SER A 11 12.81 -7.12 20.86
C SER A 11 11.44 -7.79 21.14
N GLY A 12 11.27 -9.03 20.71
CA GLY A 12 10.08 -9.86 20.90
C GLY A 12 9.02 -9.81 19.80
N TYR A 13 9.25 -9.07 18.71
CA TYR A 13 8.37 -9.03 17.54
C TYR A 13 9.16 -9.00 16.23
N HIS A 14 8.64 -9.68 15.23
CA HIS A 14 9.04 -9.55 13.83
C HIS A 14 7.88 -9.05 12.97
N TYR A 15 8.15 -8.78 11.69
CA TYR A 15 7.12 -8.36 10.75
C TYR A 15 6.99 -9.36 9.61
N GLU A 16 5.74 -9.71 9.30
CA GLU A 16 5.38 -10.60 8.21
C GLU A 16 4.54 -9.87 7.18
N TRP A 17 4.78 -10.16 5.90
CA TRP A 17 3.95 -9.65 4.82
C TRP A 17 2.70 -10.51 4.68
N ARG A 18 1.52 -9.91 4.83
CA ARG A 18 0.23 -10.59 4.67
C ARG A 18 -0.66 -9.89 3.65
N ALA A 19 -1.44 -10.69 2.94
CA ALA A 19 -2.52 -10.21 2.09
C ALA A 19 -3.68 -9.65 2.93
N GLU A 20 -4.55 -8.85 2.32
CA GLU A 20 -5.84 -8.39 2.88
C GLU A 20 -5.78 -7.56 4.17
N VAL A 21 -4.61 -7.03 4.52
CA VAL A 21 -4.47 -6.15 5.69
C VAL A 21 -5.26 -4.83 5.57
N ASP A 22 -5.53 -4.36 4.33
CA ASP A 22 -6.28 -3.13 4.06
C ASP A 22 -7.19 -3.28 2.82
N SER A 23 -8.51 -3.27 3.01
CA SER A 23 -9.50 -3.29 1.91
C SER A 23 -9.54 -1.99 1.08
N ASP A 24 -8.82 -0.95 1.52
CA ASP A 24 -8.77 0.36 0.87
C ASP A 24 -7.79 0.41 -0.31
N TRP A 25 -6.99 -0.64 -0.53
CA TRP A 25 -6.09 -0.75 -1.67
C TRP A 25 -6.65 -1.63 -2.78
N SER A 26 -6.25 -1.34 -4.02
CA SER A 26 -6.78 -2.02 -5.19
C SER A 26 -5.82 -2.01 -6.37
N LEU A 27 -5.73 -3.14 -7.08
CA LEU A 27 -5.02 -3.25 -8.36
C LEU A 27 -5.93 -3.05 -9.58
N ALA A 28 -7.23 -2.84 -9.35
CA ALA A 28 -8.21 -2.73 -10.42
C ALA A 28 -7.87 -1.59 -11.41
N ALA A 29 -7.72 -1.94 -12.68
CA ALA A 29 -7.20 -1.07 -13.72
C ALA A 29 -8.06 0.19 -13.90
N GLU A 30 -9.39 0.10 -13.75
CA GLU A 30 -10.31 1.22 -13.84
C GLU A 30 -10.07 2.28 -12.76
N ARG A 31 -9.50 1.88 -11.61
CA ARG A 31 -9.13 2.80 -10.52
C ARG A 31 -7.79 3.49 -10.76
N ILE A 32 -7.02 3.06 -11.76
CA ILE A 32 -5.66 3.51 -12.07
C ILE A 32 -5.62 4.26 -13.41
N ALA A 33 -6.45 3.85 -14.37
CA ALA A 33 -6.47 4.35 -15.74
C ALA A 33 -6.55 5.88 -15.80
N GLY A 34 -5.63 6.49 -16.55
CA GLY A 34 -5.55 7.94 -16.73
C GLY A 34 -5.09 8.73 -15.49
N LYS A 35 -4.71 8.07 -14.39
CA LYS A 35 -4.17 8.73 -13.20
C LYS A 35 -2.64 8.74 -13.22
N ARG A 36 -2.06 9.62 -12.42
CA ARG A 36 -0.61 9.69 -12.15
C ARG A 36 -0.34 9.26 -10.72
N CYS A 37 0.83 8.68 -10.51
CA CYS A 37 1.31 8.37 -9.17
C CYS A 37 1.30 9.64 -8.30
N ARG A 38 0.60 9.60 -7.16
CA ARG A 38 0.62 10.66 -6.15
C ARG A 38 1.48 10.21 -4.99
N TYR A 39 2.17 11.13 -4.33
CA TYR A 39 2.87 10.85 -3.09
C TYR A 39 2.89 12.08 -2.21
N THR A 40 3.14 11.90 -0.92
CA THR A 40 3.15 12.99 0.05
C THR A 40 4.56 13.18 0.56
N VAL A 41 5.06 14.41 0.51
CA VAL A 41 6.38 14.78 1.07
C VAL A 41 6.16 15.99 1.97
N GLY A 42 6.38 15.80 3.27
CA GLY A 42 6.07 16.81 4.29
C GLY A 42 4.58 17.21 4.23
N PRO A 43 4.25 18.51 4.28
CA PRO A 43 2.85 18.96 4.27
C PRO A 43 2.20 18.96 2.88
N GLY A 44 2.90 18.53 1.82
CA GLY A 44 2.45 18.70 0.43
C GLY A 44 2.24 17.38 -0.32
N ASN A 45 1.27 17.40 -1.24
CA ASN A 45 1.10 16.34 -2.24
C ASN A 45 1.95 16.65 -3.48
N ARG A 46 2.62 15.62 -4.01
CA ARG A 46 3.44 15.67 -5.21
C ARG A 46 2.98 14.61 -6.22
N ILE A 47 3.35 14.84 -7.48
CA ILE A 47 3.09 13.90 -8.57
C ILE A 47 4.42 13.27 -8.97
N CYS A 48 4.45 11.94 -8.96
CA CYS A 48 5.55 11.15 -9.49
C CYS A 48 5.27 10.85 -10.97
N GLY A 49 6.33 10.81 -11.79
CA GLY A 49 6.24 10.52 -13.23
C GLY A 49 6.11 9.02 -13.55
N ALA A 50 6.30 8.15 -12.56
CA ALA A 50 6.21 6.70 -12.75
C ALA A 50 4.76 6.26 -12.98
N GLU A 51 4.62 5.17 -13.75
CA GLU A 51 3.33 4.55 -14.00
C GLU A 51 2.75 3.97 -12.70
N PRO A 52 1.49 4.32 -12.36
CA PRO A 52 0.85 3.76 -11.19
C PRO A 52 0.44 2.31 -11.41
N VAL A 53 0.55 1.49 -10.36
CA VAL A 53 0.27 0.05 -10.35
C VAL A 53 -0.82 -0.34 -9.35
N ALA A 54 -1.17 0.56 -8.43
CA ALA A 54 -2.23 0.36 -7.45
C ALA A 54 -2.97 1.68 -7.17
N ALA A 55 -4.16 1.57 -6.58
CA ALA A 55 -4.94 2.69 -6.11
C ALA A 55 -5.33 2.54 -4.64
N LEU A 56 -5.31 3.64 -3.88
CA LEU A 56 -5.79 3.76 -2.51
C LEU A 56 -7.08 4.57 -2.47
N ASN A 57 -8.07 4.08 -1.75
CA ASN A 57 -9.26 4.83 -1.38
C ASN A 57 -8.91 5.87 -0.32
N ARG A 58 -9.16 7.15 -0.62
CA ARG A 58 -8.97 8.29 0.30
C ARG A 58 -10.29 8.75 0.92
N GLY A 59 -11.31 7.89 0.91
CA GLY A 59 -12.65 8.14 1.41
C GLY A 59 -13.59 8.61 0.31
N MET A 60 -14.62 9.35 0.68
CA MET A 60 -15.67 9.80 -0.23
C MET A 60 -15.46 11.25 -0.64
N THR A 61 -15.58 11.54 -1.93
CA THR A 61 -15.67 12.90 -2.48
C THR A 61 -17.07 13.14 -3.03
N ARG A 62 -17.46 14.40 -3.23
CA ARG A 62 -18.74 14.75 -3.82
C ARG A 62 -18.56 14.96 -5.33
N ASP A 63 -19.45 14.36 -6.12
CA ASP A 63 -19.65 14.72 -7.52
C ASP A 63 -21.03 15.38 -7.70
N GLY A 64 -21.36 15.76 -8.93
CA GLY A 64 -22.65 16.40 -9.22
C GLY A 64 -23.89 15.51 -8.97
N LEU A 65 -23.69 14.22 -8.68
CA LEU A 65 -24.77 13.23 -8.55
C LEU A 65 -24.82 12.59 -7.14
N GLY A 66 -23.79 12.75 -6.31
CA GLY A 66 -23.73 12.15 -4.99
C GLY A 66 -22.33 12.11 -4.38
N ARG A 67 -22.12 11.16 -3.48
CA ARG A 67 -20.80 10.86 -2.92
C ARG A 67 -20.21 9.67 -3.66
N VAL A 68 -19.00 9.81 -4.16
CA VAL A 68 -18.25 8.76 -4.87
C VAL A 68 -16.89 8.50 -4.22
N PRO A 69 -16.36 7.27 -4.28
CA PRO A 69 -15.03 6.96 -3.76
C PRO A 69 -13.92 7.78 -4.44
N SER A 70 -12.97 8.26 -3.64
CA SER A 70 -11.84 9.06 -4.09
C SER A 70 -10.57 8.22 -4.18
N TRP A 71 -10.29 7.71 -5.38
CA TRP A 71 -9.13 6.84 -5.62
C TRP A 71 -7.90 7.62 -6.06
N TRP A 72 -6.80 7.48 -5.32
CA TRP A 72 -5.47 7.98 -5.68
C TRP A 72 -4.62 6.83 -6.17
N ALA A 73 -3.80 7.06 -7.20
CA ALA A 73 -2.98 6.02 -7.81
C ALA A 73 -1.51 6.15 -7.37
N TYR A 74 -0.80 5.03 -7.27
CA TYR A 74 0.55 4.93 -6.72
C TYR A 74 1.40 3.96 -7.55
N CYS A 75 2.66 4.31 -7.79
CA CYS A 75 3.67 3.40 -8.34
C CYS A 75 4.24 2.51 -7.25
N GLY A 76 5.05 1.50 -7.63
CA GLY A 76 5.64 0.54 -6.70
C GLY A 76 6.47 1.15 -5.57
N GLU A 77 7.12 2.31 -5.80
CA GLU A 77 7.92 3.01 -4.79
C GLU A 77 7.07 3.77 -3.76
N HIS A 78 5.83 4.14 -4.13
CA HIS A 78 4.96 4.98 -3.30
C HIS A 78 3.77 4.21 -2.72
N LEU A 79 3.91 2.89 -2.53
CA LEU A 79 2.89 2.04 -1.91
C LEU A 79 2.83 2.17 -0.36
N TYR A 80 3.70 2.99 0.23
CA TYR A 80 3.77 3.29 1.67
C TYR A 80 3.90 2.06 2.56
N GLY A 81 5.05 1.39 2.45
CA GLY A 81 5.29 0.16 3.22
C GLY A 81 4.43 -1.01 2.75
N ARG A 82 3.85 -0.95 1.54
CA ARG A 82 3.17 -2.08 0.90
C ARG A 82 3.97 -2.58 -0.29
N ARG A 83 3.72 -3.82 -0.70
CA ARG A 83 4.30 -4.41 -1.90
C ARG A 83 3.24 -5.14 -2.72
N ILE A 84 3.53 -5.35 -4.01
CA ILE A 84 2.71 -6.23 -4.86
C ILE A 84 3.45 -7.54 -5.00
N HIS A 85 2.81 -8.63 -4.60
CA HIS A 85 3.34 -9.99 -4.75
C HIS A 85 2.26 -10.88 -5.35
N ASN A 86 2.56 -11.55 -6.46
CA ASN A 86 1.63 -12.44 -7.18
C ASN A 86 0.24 -11.82 -7.47
N GLY A 87 0.21 -10.53 -7.84
CA GLY A 87 -1.05 -9.84 -8.15
C GLY A 87 -1.90 -9.51 -6.92
N VAL A 88 -1.31 -9.50 -5.73
CA VAL A 88 -1.96 -9.12 -4.47
C VAL A 88 -1.15 -8.01 -3.80
N ILE A 89 -1.84 -7.08 -3.15
CA ILE A 89 -1.21 -6.04 -2.33
C ILE A 89 -1.03 -6.61 -0.92
N GLU A 90 0.21 -6.62 -0.45
CA GLU A 90 0.58 -7.09 0.88
C GLU A 90 1.10 -5.91 1.72
N GLY A 91 0.85 -5.97 3.02
CA GLY A 91 1.42 -5.04 4.01
C GLY A 91 2.06 -5.80 5.17
N PRO A 92 2.97 -5.15 5.91
CA PRO A 92 3.65 -5.74 7.05
C PRO A 92 2.69 -5.80 8.24
N VAL A 93 2.65 -6.94 8.90
CA VAL A 93 1.93 -7.20 10.14
C VAL A 93 2.95 -7.51 11.20
N GLN A 94 2.88 -6.80 12.32
CA GLN A 94 3.69 -7.12 13.48
C GLN A 94 3.19 -8.43 14.09
N VAL A 95 4.11 -9.36 14.31
CA VAL A 95 3.83 -10.70 14.84
C VAL A 95 4.76 -10.96 16.02
N PRO A 96 4.26 -11.60 17.10
CA PRO A 96 5.12 -11.98 18.22
C PRO A 96 6.17 -12.99 17.77
N ASP A 97 7.38 -12.86 18.30
CA ASP A 97 8.37 -13.91 18.20
C ASP A 97 7.95 -15.05 19.16
N GLU A 98 7.75 -16.27 18.65
CA GLU A 98 7.33 -17.42 19.47
C GLU A 98 8.41 -17.87 20.47
N ALA A 99 9.56 -17.20 20.52
CA ALA A 99 10.59 -17.39 21.54
C ALA A 99 10.31 -16.64 22.86
N VAL A 100 9.15 -16.87 23.49
CA VAL A 100 8.98 -16.63 24.93
C VAL A 100 8.26 -17.80 25.58
N GLN A 101 9.01 -18.89 25.80
CA GLN A 101 8.88 -19.66 27.03
C GLN A 101 10.29 -19.85 27.62
N PRO A 102 10.52 -19.48 28.89
CA PRO A 102 11.80 -19.68 29.57
C PRO A 102 12.14 -21.16 29.77
#